data_AF-A0A963LGY8-F1
#
_entry.id   AF-A0A963LGY8-F1
#
_cell.length_a   1.000
_cell.length_b   1.000
_cell.length_c   1.000
_cell.angle_alpha   90.00
_cell.angle_beta   90.00
_cell.angle_gamma   90.00
#
_symmetry.space_group_name_H-M   'P 1'
#
loop_
_entity.id
_entity.type
_entity.pdbx_description
1 polymer ?
#
loop_
_entity_poly.entity_id
_entity_poly.type
_entity_poly.pdbx_seq_one_letter_code
_entity_poly.pdbx_strand_id
1 'polypeptide(L)'
;MTQVSGGLFSLGGLDVAEVWRSGESLNDFFQVSLTGNQFGGGMLSMLVTLDGVADGPGGANDFQTVVLGGWTNLMSVTITGINANGGFGDYSIDNLVVNAVPEPGTYALMLAGLGLIGFVARRRMS
;
A
#
# COMPACT_ATOMS: atom_id res chain seq x y z
N MET A 1 3.53 -4.09 -5.82
CA MET A 1 3.06 -4.85 -4.64
C MET A 1 1.68 -5.43 -4.92
N THR A 2 1.50 -6.70 -4.57
CA THR A 2 0.21 -7.42 -4.50
C THR A 2 0.20 -8.26 -3.23
N GLN A 3 -0.97 -8.66 -2.73
CA GLN A 3 -1.03 -9.58 -1.60
C GLN A 3 -0.71 -11.01 -2.06
N VAL A 4 0.13 -11.75 -1.30
CA VAL A 4 0.56 -13.12 -1.68
C VAL A 4 -0.60 -14.11 -1.77
N SER A 5 -1.62 -13.97 -0.92
CA SER A 5 -2.86 -14.76 -0.98
C SER A 5 -3.82 -14.33 -2.09
N GLY A 6 -3.53 -13.23 -2.81
CA GLY A 6 -4.37 -12.70 -3.88
C GLY A 6 -5.62 -11.93 -3.42
N GLY A 7 -5.82 -11.76 -2.11
CA GLY A 7 -6.91 -10.97 -1.55
C GLY A 7 -6.67 -9.46 -1.64
N LEU A 8 -7.74 -8.71 -1.37
CA LEU A 8 -7.70 -7.24 -1.39
C LEU A 8 -7.05 -6.70 -0.12
N PHE A 9 -6.49 -5.49 -0.22
CA PHE A 9 -5.90 -4.81 0.92
C PHE A 9 -6.19 -3.31 0.90
N SER A 10 -5.91 -2.64 2.01
CA SER A 10 -5.78 -1.19 2.08
C SER A 10 -4.36 -0.78 2.43
N LEU A 11 -3.96 0.39 1.94
CA LEU A 11 -2.67 1.01 2.24
C LEU A 11 -2.95 2.31 2.99
N GLY A 12 -2.58 2.38 4.27
CA GLY A 12 -2.82 3.56 5.11
C GLY A 12 -1.72 4.62 4.99
N GLY A 13 -0.52 4.22 4.55
CA GLY A 13 0.62 5.10 4.43
C GLY A 13 1.93 4.34 4.26
N LEU A 14 2.99 5.10 4.11
CA LEU A 14 4.36 4.65 3.96
C LEU A 14 5.31 5.81 4.28
N ASP A 15 6.55 5.48 4.58
CA ASP A 15 7.62 6.45 4.56
C ASP A 15 8.44 6.31 3.27
N VAL A 16 8.89 7.42 2.72
CA VAL A 16 9.73 7.46 1.51
C VAL A 16 10.89 8.42 1.71
N ALA A 17 12.01 8.14 1.05
CA ALA A 17 13.20 8.98 1.05
C ALA A 17 13.88 8.93 -0.32
N GLU A 18 14.56 10.01 -0.68
CA GLU A 18 15.57 9.98 -1.73
C GLU A 18 16.80 9.18 -1.28
N VAL A 19 17.55 8.69 -2.26
CA VAL A 19 18.82 7.99 -2.02
C VAL A 19 20.01 8.92 -2.22
N TRP A 20 19.86 9.92 -3.08
CA TRP A 20 20.92 10.83 -3.50
C TRP A 20 20.50 12.28 -3.24
N ARG A 21 21.49 13.15 -3.04
CA ARG A 21 21.24 14.61 -3.01
C ARG A 21 21.17 15.16 -4.42
N SER A 22 20.52 16.31 -4.53
CA SER A 22 20.47 17.12 -5.76
C SER A 22 21.85 17.23 -6.43
N GLY A 23 22.01 16.58 -7.58
CA GLY A 23 23.20 16.66 -8.43
C GLY A 23 24.33 15.66 -8.13
N GLU A 24 24.16 14.75 -7.17
CA GLU A 24 25.18 13.72 -6.84
C GLU A 24 25.09 12.48 -7.74
N SER A 25 23.99 12.30 -8.49
CA SER A 25 23.76 11.13 -9.36
C SER A 25 22.92 11.49 -10.60
N LEU A 26 23.08 10.73 -11.68
CA LEU A 26 22.26 10.87 -12.89
C LEU A 26 20.79 10.41 -12.68
N ASN A 27 20.56 9.61 -11.63
CA ASN A 27 19.24 9.10 -11.24
C ASN A 27 18.73 9.73 -9.95
N ASP A 28 19.20 10.93 -9.61
CA ASP A 28 18.74 11.72 -8.48
C ASP A 28 17.48 12.54 -8.84
N PHE A 29 16.54 12.64 -7.89
CA PHE A 29 15.20 13.18 -8.12
C PHE A 29 14.43 13.36 -6.81
N PHE A 30 13.32 14.08 -6.93
CA PHE A 30 12.55 14.59 -5.81
C PHE A 30 11.08 14.12 -5.85
N GLN A 31 10.71 13.12 -6.67
CA GLN A 31 9.31 12.68 -6.77
C GLN A 31 9.11 11.16 -6.84
N VAL A 32 8.11 10.67 -6.12
CA VAL A 32 7.65 9.28 -6.13
C VAL A 32 6.17 9.25 -6.49
N SER A 33 5.80 8.46 -7.50
CA SER A 33 4.41 8.21 -7.88
C SER A 33 3.92 6.91 -7.28
N LEU A 34 2.75 6.96 -6.66
CA LEU A 34 1.99 5.82 -6.19
C LEU A 34 0.79 5.61 -7.11
N THR A 35 0.58 4.37 -7.53
CA THR A 35 -0.59 3.96 -8.32
C THR A 35 -1.23 2.73 -7.70
N GLY A 36 -2.48 2.85 -7.27
CA GLY A 36 -3.26 1.77 -6.67
C GLY A 36 -4.36 1.29 -7.62
N ASN A 37 -4.32 0.03 -8.04
CA ASN A 37 -5.39 -0.57 -8.83
C ASN A 37 -6.41 -1.21 -7.88
N GLN A 38 -7.66 -0.78 -7.97
CA GLN A 38 -8.76 -1.26 -7.15
C GLN A 38 -9.53 -2.39 -7.83
N PHE A 39 -10.09 -3.27 -7.00
CA PHE A 39 -11.08 -4.22 -7.44
C PHE A 39 -12.26 -3.50 -8.10
N GLY A 40 -12.77 -4.06 -9.21
CA GLY A 40 -13.80 -3.40 -10.03
C GLY A 40 -13.27 -2.38 -11.03
N GLY A 41 -11.94 -2.25 -11.17
CA GLY A 41 -11.30 -1.47 -12.24
C GLY A 41 -11.01 -0.01 -11.91
N GLY A 42 -11.21 0.42 -10.66
CA GLY A 42 -10.82 1.76 -10.20
C GLY A 42 -9.29 1.92 -10.14
N MET A 43 -8.81 3.16 -10.26
CA MET A 43 -7.39 3.49 -10.10
C MET A 43 -7.25 4.73 -9.21
N LEU A 44 -6.37 4.63 -8.22
CA LEU A 44 -5.93 5.74 -7.36
C LEU A 44 -4.51 6.13 -7.76
N SER A 45 -4.20 7.42 -7.73
CA SER A 45 -2.83 7.90 -7.97
C SER A 45 -2.49 9.06 -7.05
N MET A 46 -1.25 9.10 -6.58
CA MET A 46 -0.69 10.20 -5.81
C MET A 46 0.75 10.43 -6.24
N LEU A 47 1.12 11.70 -6.40
CA LEU A 47 2.50 12.13 -6.60
C LEU A 47 3.01 12.71 -5.28
N VAL A 48 4.10 12.17 -4.78
CA VAL A 48 4.79 12.62 -3.58
C VAL A 48 6.03 13.38 -4.03
N THR A 49 6.20 14.61 -3.53
CA THR A 49 7.46 15.33 -3.64
C THR A 49 8.28 15.06 -2.38
N LEU A 50 9.52 14.64 -2.56
CA LEU A 50 10.52 14.41 -1.52
C LEU A 50 11.13 15.73 -1.07
N ASP A 51 11.65 15.78 0.15
CA ASP A 51 12.10 17.01 0.81
C ASP A 51 13.58 17.33 0.62
N GLY A 52 14.39 16.39 0.09
CA GLY A 52 15.80 16.61 -0.21
C GLY A 52 16.73 16.47 0.99
N VAL A 53 16.23 15.92 2.11
CA VAL A 53 17.00 15.51 3.27
C VAL A 53 17.67 14.14 3.04
N ALA A 54 18.99 14.19 2.79
CA ALA A 54 19.87 13.04 2.81
C ALA A 54 21.20 13.43 3.46
N ASP A 55 21.22 13.69 4.77
CA ASP A 55 22.33 14.38 5.44
C ASP A 55 23.34 13.47 6.18
N GLY A 56 23.00 12.18 6.33
CA GLY A 56 23.87 11.14 6.86
C GLY A 56 23.73 10.92 8.37
N PRO A 57 24.59 10.09 8.99
CA PRO A 57 24.40 9.70 10.39
C PRO A 57 24.37 10.89 11.35
N GLY A 58 23.28 10.99 12.12
CA GLY A 58 23.09 12.03 13.14
C GLY A 58 22.45 13.34 12.64
N GLY A 59 22.03 13.40 11.38
CA GLY A 59 21.26 14.51 10.85
C GLY A 59 19.75 14.35 11.02
N ALA A 60 18.98 15.03 10.17
CA ALA A 60 17.51 15.00 10.18
C ALA A 60 16.96 13.64 9.73
N ASN A 61 15.64 13.43 9.91
CA ASN A 61 15.02 12.21 9.39
C ASN A 61 14.99 12.29 7.85
N ASP A 62 15.75 11.43 7.18
CA ASP A 62 15.76 11.32 5.72
C ASP A 62 14.42 10.77 5.16
N PHE A 63 13.67 10.02 5.98
CA PHE A 63 12.37 9.47 5.61
C PHE A 63 11.22 10.42 5.95
N GLN A 64 10.41 10.77 4.95
CA GLN A 64 9.17 11.52 5.12
C GLN A 64 7.93 10.62 5.08
N THR A 65 6.99 10.89 5.98
CA THR A 65 5.74 10.12 6.09
C THR A 65 4.68 10.59 5.10
N VAL A 66 4.15 9.63 4.33
CA VAL A 66 3.03 9.79 3.40
C VAL A 66 1.81 9.07 3.95
N VAL A 67 0.76 9.84 4.27
CA VAL A 67 -0.52 9.31 4.74
C VAL A 67 -1.50 9.18 3.58
N LEU A 68 -2.08 7.99 3.42
CA LEU A 68 -2.97 7.66 2.32
C LEU A 68 -4.40 7.40 2.80
N GLY A 69 -5.23 8.45 2.78
CA GLY A 69 -6.66 8.35 3.09
C GLY A 69 -7.45 7.71 1.95
N GLY A 70 -8.26 6.69 2.26
CA GLY A 70 -9.22 6.11 1.29
C GLY A 70 -8.63 5.08 0.31
N TRP A 71 -7.35 4.74 0.43
CA TRP A 71 -6.67 3.73 -0.37
C TRP A 71 -7.08 2.31 0.04
N THR A 72 -8.28 1.91 -0.37
CA THR A 72 -8.95 0.67 0.01
C THR A 72 -9.33 -0.17 -1.22
N ASN A 73 -9.68 -1.45 -0.99
CA ASN A 73 -10.05 -2.41 -2.04
C ASN A 73 -8.97 -2.57 -3.14
N LEU A 74 -7.70 -2.45 -2.76
CA LEU A 74 -6.57 -2.52 -3.67
C LEU A 74 -6.25 -3.98 -4.01
N MET A 75 -6.07 -4.23 -5.31
CA MET A 75 -5.47 -5.46 -5.83
C MET A 75 -3.94 -5.33 -5.91
N SER A 76 -3.46 -4.13 -6.24
CA SER A 76 -2.04 -3.84 -6.34
C SER A 76 -1.73 -2.38 -6.05
N VAL A 77 -0.52 -2.13 -5.57
CA VAL A 77 0.10 -0.80 -5.54
C VAL A 77 1.43 -0.85 -6.27
N THR A 78 1.66 0.06 -7.19
CA THR A 78 2.95 0.30 -7.83
C THR A 78 3.50 1.61 -7.29
N ILE A 79 4.77 1.60 -6.92
CA ILE A 79 5.50 2.77 -6.46
C ILE A 79 6.64 2.96 -7.46
N THR A 80 6.76 4.17 -8.02
CA THR A 80 7.70 4.48 -9.08
C THR A 80 8.41 5.79 -8.77
N GLY A 81 9.73 5.77 -8.67
CA GLY A 81 10.54 6.98 -8.65
C GLY A 81 10.54 7.64 -10.03
N ILE A 82 10.34 8.95 -10.07
CA ILE A 82 10.26 9.72 -11.31
C ILE A 82 11.39 10.75 -11.32
N ASN A 83 12.26 10.68 -12.31
CA ASN A 83 13.30 11.68 -12.51
C ASN A 83 12.76 12.95 -13.18
N ALA A 84 13.54 14.04 -13.16
CA ALA A 84 13.14 15.34 -13.70
C ALA A 84 12.76 15.34 -15.20
N ASN A 85 13.18 14.30 -15.95
CA ASN A 85 12.88 14.12 -17.36
C ASN A 85 11.75 13.09 -17.61
N GLY A 86 11.06 12.64 -16.56
CA GLY A 86 9.99 11.64 -16.65
C GLY A 86 10.45 10.18 -16.74
N GLY A 87 11.74 9.91 -16.52
CA GLY A 87 12.31 8.56 -16.44
C GLY A 87 12.29 7.97 -15.03
N PHE A 88 12.93 6.81 -14.83
CA PHE A 88 13.01 6.16 -13.52
C PHE A 88 14.04 6.82 -12.60
N GLY A 89 13.78 6.78 -11.30
CA GLY A 89 14.69 7.24 -10.25
C GLY A 89 14.79 6.28 -9.05
N ASP A 90 15.93 6.32 -8.35
CA ASP A 90 16.27 5.63 -7.08
C ASP A 90 15.64 6.23 -5.80
N TYR A 91 14.73 5.49 -5.16
CA TYR A 91 14.09 5.90 -3.91
C TYR A 91 14.16 4.78 -2.88
N SER A 92 13.99 5.14 -1.61
CA SER A 92 13.81 4.20 -0.51
C SER A 92 12.38 4.25 0.01
N ILE A 93 11.90 3.12 0.54
CA ILE A 93 10.61 3.00 1.22
C ILE A 93 10.84 2.35 2.58
N ASP A 94 10.14 2.83 3.60
CA ASP A 94 10.02 2.16 4.90
C ASP A 94 8.59 2.28 5.47
N ASN A 95 8.32 1.61 6.59
CA ASN A 95 7.12 1.75 7.42
C ASN A 95 5.79 1.64 6.67
N LEU A 96 5.68 0.63 5.81
CA LEU A 96 4.49 0.40 5.01
C LEU A 96 3.29 -0.05 5.89
N VAL A 97 2.23 0.75 5.91
CA VAL A 97 1.02 0.47 6.71
C VAL A 97 -0.02 -0.24 5.85
N VAL A 98 -0.03 -1.58 5.87
CA VAL A 98 -0.94 -2.40 5.06
C VAL A 98 -1.93 -3.15 5.95
N ASN A 99 -3.21 -3.13 5.59
CA ASN A 99 -4.24 -3.96 6.23
C ASN A 99 -4.88 -4.89 5.19
N ALA A 100 -4.86 -6.19 5.45
CA ALA A 100 -5.59 -7.16 4.64
C ALA A 100 -7.10 -6.95 4.82
N VAL A 101 -7.86 -6.97 3.73
CA VAL A 101 -9.33 -7.01 3.77
C VAL A 101 -9.74 -8.49 3.88
N PRO A 102 -10.42 -8.91 4.95
CA PRO A 102 -10.89 -10.29 5.06
C PRO A 102 -11.82 -10.62 3.89
N GLU A 103 -11.59 -11.77 3.26
CA GLU A 103 -12.36 -12.15 2.08
C GLU A 103 -13.86 -12.24 2.43
N PRO A 104 -14.76 -11.67 1.61
CA PRO A 104 -16.21 -11.78 1.83
C PRO A 104 -16.69 -13.23 1.98
N GLY A 105 -16.00 -14.16 1.32
CA GLY A 105 -16.26 -15.60 1.40
C GLY A 105 -16.08 -16.18 2.81
N THR A 106 -15.12 -15.69 3.60
CA THR A 106 -14.91 -16.19 4.98
C THR A 106 -16.14 -15.92 5.84
N TYR A 107 -16.75 -14.74 5.71
CA TYR A 107 -17.98 -14.41 6.42
C TYR A 107 -19.17 -15.23 5.90
N ALA A 108 -19.28 -15.40 4.59
CA ALA A 108 -20.33 -16.23 4.00
C ALA A 108 -20.23 -17.70 4.46
N LEU A 109 -19.02 -18.26 4.50
CA LEU A 109 -18.76 -19.62 4.97
C LEU A 109 -18.96 -19.76 6.48
N MET A 110 -18.57 -18.75 7.27
CA MET A 110 -18.85 -18.71 8.70
C MET A 110 -20.36 -18.72 8.95
N LEU A 111 -21.12 -17.85 8.26
CA LEU A 111 -22.57 -17.80 8.36
C LEU A 111 -23.23 -19.10 7.88
N ALA A 112 -22.73 -19.69 6.79
CA ALA A 112 -23.20 -20.98 6.32
C ALA A 112 -22.95 -22.08 7.37
N GLY A 113 -21.76 -22.12 7.98
CA GLY A 113 -21.43 -23.05 9.06
C GLY A 113 -22.33 -22.89 10.29
N LEU A 114 -22.57 -21.66 10.72
CA LEU A 114 -23.49 -21.36 11.82
C LEU A 114 -24.94 -21.74 11.48
N GLY A 115 -25.38 -21.49 10.25
CA GLY A 115 -26.70 -21.89 9.76
C GLY A 115 -26.89 -23.41 9.80
N LEU A 116 -25.87 -24.19 9.40
CA LEU A 116 -25.89 -25.65 9.48
C LEU A 116 -25.98 -26.14 10.93
N ILE A 117 -25.19 -25.57 11.85
CA ILE A 117 -25.23 -25.92 13.27
C ILE A 117 -26.62 -25.63 13.88
N GLY A 118 -27.18 -24.45 13.60
CA GLY A 118 -28.51 -24.08 14.07
C GLY A 118 -29.61 -25.00 13.54
N PHE A 119 -29.52 -25.42 12.28
CA PHE A 119 -30.44 -26.38 11.68
C PHE A 119 -30.38 -27.75 12.36
N VAL A 120 -29.18 -28.27 12.63
CA VAL A 120 -29.01 -29.54 13.34
C VAL A 120 -29.54 -29.45 14.77
N ALA A 121 -29.25 -28.38 15.50
CA ALA A 121 -29.75 -28.16 16.86
C ALA A 121 -31.28 -28.16 16.91
N ARG A 122 -31.95 -27.49 15.97
CA ARG A 122 -33.42 -27.48 15.86
C ARG A 122 -34.01 -28.88 15.68
N ARG A 123 -33.35 -29.74 14.88
CA ARG A 123 -33.79 -31.14 14.67
C ARG A 123 -33.64 -32.03 15.90
N ARG A 124 -32.81 -31.64 16.87
CA ARG A 124 -32.66 -32.38 18.14
C ARG A 124 -33.68 -31.94 19.20
N MET A 125 -34.30 -30.78 19.01
CA MET A 125 -35.32 -30.22 19.90
C MET A 125 -36.76 -30.52 19.44
N SER A 126 -36.93 -30.98 18.20
CA SER A 126 -38.19 -31.54 17.68
C SER A 126 -38.17 -33.06 17.84
#